data_AF-A0A0F9SCJ8-F1
#
_entry.id   AF-A0A0F9SCJ8-F1
#
_cell.length_a   1.000
_cell.length_b   1.000
_cell.length_c   1.000
_cell.angle_alpha   90.00
_cell.angle_beta   90.00
_cell.angle_gamma   90.00
#
_symmetry.space_group_name_H-M   'P 1'
#
loop_
_entity.id
_entity.type
_entity.pdbx_description
1 polymer ?
#
loop_
_entity_poly.entity_id
_entity_poly.type
_entity_poly.pdbx_seq_one_letter_code
_entity_poly.pdbx_strand_id
1 'polypeptide(L)' 'MHKKYFETMYCKRSNITKSSYNRWRVTLPCACGYDGCRGWAAVSRNEDMIKDHMELYAPKEEK' A
#
# COMPACT_ATOMS: atom_id res chain seq x y z
N MET A 1 -0.11 -2.75 -11.92
CA MET A 1 1.24 -3.03 -11.35
C MET A 1 1.16 -4.24 -10.43
N HIS A 2 2.19 -5.10 -10.34
CA HIS A 2 2.20 -6.21 -9.38
C HIS A 2 2.58 -5.74 -7.96
N LYS A 3 1.89 -6.26 -6.93
CA LYS A 3 2.14 -5.97 -5.51
C LYS A 3 3.62 -6.07 -5.11
N LYS A 4 4.29 -7.18 -5.46
CA LYS A 4 5.70 -7.41 -5.13
C LYS A 4 6.63 -6.35 -5.74
N TYR A 5 6.32 -5.90 -6.95
CA TYR A 5 7.11 -4.86 -7.61
C TYR A 5 6.92 -3.49 -6.94
N PHE A 6 5.69 -3.14 -6.57
CA PHE A 6 5.41 -1.93 -5.77
C PHE A 6 6.22 -1.93 -4.47
N GLU A 7 6.22 -3.04 -3.73
CA GLU A 7 6.96 -3.17 -2.47
C GLU A 7 8.46 -2.97 -2.66
N THR A 8 9.06 -3.60 -3.68
CA THR A 8 10.49 -3.45 -3.98
C THR A 8 10.84 -2.00 -4.32
N MET A 9 10.03 -1.35 -5.16
CA MET A 9 10.25 0.05 -5.54
C MET A 9 10.06 1.00 -4.35
N TYR A 10 9.06 0.74 -3.50
CA TYR A 10 8.83 1.51 -2.28
C TYR A 10 10.04 1.38 -1.34
N CYS A 11 10.49 0.16 -1.06
CA CYS A 11 11.65 -0.08 -0.20
C CYS A 11 12.90 0.63 -0.73
N LYS A 12 13.15 0.54 -2.04
CA LYS A 12 14.28 1.21 -2.70
C LYS A 12 14.19 2.74 -2.59
N ARG A 13 13.03 3.33 -2.87
CA ARG A 13 12.81 4.79 -2.81
C ARG A 13 12.89 5.33 -1.38
N SER A 14 12.37 4.59 -0.41
CA SER A 14 12.36 4.97 1.00
C SER A 14 13.64 4.57 1.74
N ASN A 15 14.60 3.95 1.06
CA ASN A 15 15.85 3.45 1.64
C ASN A 15 15.63 2.59 2.90
N ILE A 16 14.67 1.66 2.83
CA ILE A 16 14.35 0.72 3.92
C ILE A 16 14.50 -0.72 3.45
N THR A 17 14.80 -1.61 4.39
CA THR A 17 14.85 -3.05 4.13
C THR A 17 13.45 -3.64 4.02
N LYS A 18 13.32 -4.76 3.30
CA LYS A 18 12.07 -5.53 3.24
C LYS A 18 11.61 -5.98 4.62
N SER A 19 12.52 -6.31 5.53
CA SER A 19 12.20 -6.67 6.90
C SER A 19 11.57 -5.51 7.68
N SER A 20 12.12 -4.30 7.54
CA SER A 20 11.54 -3.09 8.16
C SER A 20 10.17 -2.77 7.56
N TYR A 21 10.03 -2.89 6.24
CA TYR A 21 8.75 -2.74 5.56
C TYR A 21 7.72 -3.73 6.09
N ASN A 22 8.02 -5.02 6.12
CA ASN A 22 7.07 -6.05 6.57
C ASN A 22 6.67 -5.89 8.05
N ARG A 23 7.58 -5.36 8.88
CA ARG A 23 7.34 -5.08 10.29
C ARG A 23 6.34 -3.94 10.50
N TRP A 24 6.49 -2.84 9.76
CA TRP A 24 5.77 -1.59 10.03
C TRP A 24 4.71 -1.22 9.00
N ARG A 25 4.74 -1.85 7.82
CA ARG A 25 3.90 -1.52 6.68
C ARG A 25 3.19 -2.76 6.12
N VAL A 26 2.09 -2.50 5.44
CA VAL A 26 1.36 -3.47 4.62
C VAL A 26 1.00 -2.83 3.28
N THR A 27 1.05 -3.63 2.22
CA THR A 27 0.64 -3.18 0.88
C THR A 27 -0.82 -3.53 0.66
N LEU A 28 -1.64 -2.51 0.45
CA LEU A 28 -3.08 -2.62 0.21
C LEU A 28 -3.45 -2.11 -1.19
N PRO A 29 -4.53 -2.62 -1.79
CA PRO A 29 -5.05 -2.04 -3.04
C PRO A 29 -5.48 -0.59 -2.81
N CYS A 30 -5.34 0.24 -3.83
CA CYS A 30 -5.61 1.67 -3.72
C CYS A 30 -6.20 2.21 -5.03
N ALA A 31 -7.33 2.90 -4.92
CA ALA A 31 -8.07 3.53 -6.00
C ALA A 31 -8.22 5.05 -5.79
N CYS A 32 -7.35 5.67 -4.99
CA CYS A 32 -7.43 7.12 -4.68
C CYS A 32 -7.16 8.05 -5.87
N GLY A 33 -6.86 7.52 -7.06
CA GLY A 33 -6.56 8.29 -8.27
C GLY A 33 -5.18 8.94 -8.29
N TYR A 34 -4.37 8.81 -7.22
CA TYR A 34 -3.01 9.36 -7.21
C TYR A 34 -2.05 8.53 -8.05
N ASP A 35 -1.37 9.18 -9.00
CA ASP A 35 -0.41 8.55 -9.93
C ASP A 35 0.72 7.79 -9.22
N GLY A 36 1.09 8.23 -8.01
CA GLY A 36 2.12 7.56 -7.21
C GLY A 36 1.68 6.22 -6.63
N CYS A 37 0.38 5.97 -6.50
CA CYS A 37 -0.16 4.72 -5.95
C CYS A 37 -0.17 3.59 -7.00
N ARG A 38 -0.52 3.89 -8.26
CA ARG A 38 -0.56 2.89 -9.35
C ARG A 38 -1.32 1.61 -8.98
N GLY A 39 -2.43 1.75 -8.26
CA GLY A 39 -3.25 0.64 -7.77
C GLY A 39 -2.87 0.10 -6.39
N TRP A 40 -1.79 0.59 -5.76
CA TRP A 40 -1.29 0.09 -4.47
C TRP A 40 -0.88 1.22 -3.53
N ALA A 41 -0.99 0.99 -2.22
CA ALA A 41 -0.52 1.90 -1.18
C ALA A 41 0.25 1.14 -0.10
N ALA A 42 1.29 1.79 0.44
CA ALA A 42 2.04 1.30 1.59
C ALA A 42 1.48 1.96 2.87
N VAL A 43 0.65 1.22 3.58
CA VAL A 43 -0.06 1.71 4.78
C VAL A 43 0.66 1.22 6.03
N SER A 44 0.63 2.01 7.10
CA SER A 44 1.13 1.55 8.40
C SER A 44 0.35 0.32 8.86
N ARG A 45 1.03 -0.64 9.48
CA ARG A 45 0.44 -1.91 9.92
C ARG A 45 -0.45 -1.79 11.17
N ASN A 46 -0.97 -0.59 11.43
CA ASN A 46 -1.96 -0.34 12.48
C ASN A 46 -3.36 -0.69 11.92
N GLU A 47 -4.17 -1.41 12.67
CA GLU A 47 -5.51 -1.85 12.27
C GLU A 47 -6.40 -0.67 11.87
N ASP A 48 -6.36 0.43 12.62
CA ASP A 48 -7.15 1.63 12.31
C ASP A 48 -6.75 2.21 10.95
N MET A 49 -5.45 2.30 10.68
CA MET A 49 -4.93 2.83 9.40
C MET A 49 -5.28 1.93 8.23
N ILE A 50 -5.26 0.61 8.44
CA ILE A 50 -5.68 -0.37 7.43
C ILE A 50 -7.16 -0.20 7.14
N LYS A 51 -7.99 -0.08 8.19
CA LYS A 51 -9.43 0.08 8.07
C LYS A 51 -9.78 1.38 7.35
N ASP A 52 -9.24 2.51 7.81
CA ASP A 52 -9.44 3.82 7.20
C ASP A 52 -9.04 3.83 5.72
N HIS A 53 -7.90 3.23 5.37
CA HIS A 53 -7.45 3.12 3.98
C HIS A 53 -8.43 2.29 3.15
N MET A 54 -8.91 1.17 3.67
CA MET A 54 -9.83 0.30 2.94
C MET A 54 -11.20 0.95 2.76
N GLU A 55 -11.72 1.67 3.74
CA GLU A 55 -13.01 2.36 3.66
C GLU A 55 -12.97 3.53 2.66
N LEU A 56 -11.86 4.28 2.62
CA LEU A 56 -11.74 5.49 1.80
C LEU A 56 -11.21 5.23 0.39
N TYR A 57 -10.30 4.27 0.24
CA TYR A 57 -9.47 4.15 -0.96
C TYR A 57 -9.35 2.74 -1.52
N ALA A 58 -9.98 1.71 -0.93
CA ALA A 58 -10.03 0.42 -1.61
C ALA A 58 -10.87 0.53 -2.90
N PRO A 59 -10.46 -0.13 -4.00
CA PRO A 59 -11.34 -0.30 -5.15
C PRO A 59 -12.60 -1.03 -4.70
N LYS A 60 -13.76 -0.38 -4.89
CA LYS A 60 -15.05 -1.02 -4.67
C LYS A 60 -15.27 -1.99 -5.83
N GLU A 61 -15.49 -3.27 -5.53
CA GLU A 61 -15.97 -4.20 -6.55
C GLU A 61 -17.39 -3.75 -6.93
N GLU A 62 -17.52 -3.09 -8.08
CA GLU A 62 -18.81 -2.93 -8.73
C GLU A 62 -19.25 -4.33 -9.19
N LYS A 63 -20.24 -4.88 -8.48
CA LYS A 63 -20.95 -6.12 -8.87
C LYS A 63 -21.97 -5.82 -9.96
#